data_AF-A0A1Q7WSV5-F1
#
_entry.id   AF-A0A1Q7WSV5-F1
#
_cell.length_a   1.000
_cell.length_b   1.000
_cell.length_c   1.000
_cell.angle_alpha   90.00
_cell.angle_beta   90.00
_cell.angle_gamma   90.00
#
_symmetry.space_group_name_H-M   'P 1'
#
loop_
_entity.id
_entity.type
_entity.pdbx_description
1 polymer ?
#
loop_
_entity_poly.entity_id
_entity_poly.type
_entity_poly.pdbx_seq_one_letter_code
_entity_poly.pdbx_strand_id
1 'polypeptide(L)' 'MKKLVEELLNSFEKLPEAEKRELASEIIKRSLAFDLAQLSDDALILAADQVFLQLDKDESIHE' A
#
# COMPACT_ATOMS: atom_id res chain seq x y z
N MET A 1 4.93 6.31 16.43
CA MET A 1 4.50 5.39 15.36
C MET A 1 5.62 5.05 14.38
N LYS A 2 6.31 6.00 13.73
CA LYS A 2 7.37 5.71 12.73
C LYS A 2 8.43 4.68 13.18
N LYS A 3 8.99 4.86 14.38
CA LYS A 3 10.03 3.96 14.91
C LYS A 3 9.58 2.49 15.04
N LEU A 4 8.34 2.24 15.47
CA LEU A 4 7.80 0.88 15.59
C LEU A 4 7.58 0.24 14.22
N VAL A 5 7.19 1.03 13.22
CA VAL A 5 7.03 0.55 11.83
C VAL A 5 8.40 0.20 11.24
N GLU A 6 9.41 1.05 11.44
CA GLU A 6 10.78 0.79 11.01
C GLU A 6 11.37 -0.46 11.67
N GLU A 7 11.15 -0.65 12.97
CA GLU A 7 11.59 -1.85 13.69
C GLU A 7 10.91 -3.13 13.18
N LEU A 8 9.61 -3.05 12.85
CA LEU A 8 8.87 -4.16 12.24
C LEU A 8 9.43 -4.52 10.85
N LEU A 9 9.64 -3.53 9.99
CA LEU A 9 10.20 -3.75 8.65
C LEU A 9 11.63 -4.31 8.72
N ASN A 10 12.47 -3.77 9.60
CA ASN A 10 13.81 -4.28 9.82
C ASN A 10 13.83 -5.71 10.37
N SER A 11 12.83 -6.09 11.15
CA SER A 11 12.69 -7.46 11.66
C SER A 11 12.24 -8.42 10.56
N PHE A 12 11.31 -7.99 9.70
CA PHE A 12 10.88 -8.73 8.52
C PHE A 12 12.04 -8.99 7.55
N GLU A 13 12.88 -7.99 7.28
CA GLU A 13 13.98 -8.15 6.32
C GLU A 13 15.03 -9.19 6.74
N LYS A 14 15.15 -9.42 8.05
CA LYS A 14 16.08 -10.41 8.62
C LYS A 14 15.54 -11.84 8.63
N LEU A 15 14.28 -12.05 8.26
CA LEU A 15 13.70 -13.39 8.20
C LEU A 15 14.29 -14.21 7.05
N PRO A 16 14.42 -15.53 7.21
CA PRO A 16 14.69 -16.43 6.11
C PRO A 16 13.62 -16.32 5.01
N GLU A 17 14.00 -16.56 3.76
CA GLU A 17 13.10 -16.50 2.61
C GLU A 17 11.86 -17.40 2.74
N ALA A 18 11.99 -18.55 3.43
CA ALA A 18 10.87 -19.43 3.72
C ALA A 18 9.84 -18.75 4.65
N GLU A 19 10.31 -18.10 5.71
CA GLU A 19 9.48 -17.40 6.69
C GLU A 19 8.87 -16.12 6.10
N LYS A 20 9.59 -15.40 5.23
CA LYS A 20 9.04 -14.27 4.48
C LYS A 20 7.85 -14.69 3.62
N ARG A 21 7.95 -15.83 2.92
CA ARG A 21 6.86 -16.38 2.11
C ARG A 21 5.67 -16.82 2.96
N GLU A 22 5.93 -17.41 4.13
CA GLU A 22 4.87 -17.80 5.07
C GLU A 22 4.13 -16.58 5.60
N LEU A 23 4.85 -15.52 5.98
CA LEU A 23 4.24 -14.26 6.42
C LEU A 23 3.40 -13.64 5.29
N ALA A 24 3.90 -13.60 4.05
CA ALA A 24 3.16 -13.09 2.91
C ALA A 24 1.86 -13.88 2.68
N SER A 25 1.90 -15.20 2.79
CA SER A 25 0.72 -16.07 2.70
C SER A 25 -0.30 -15.76 3.78
N GLU A 26 0.12 -15.57 5.02
CA GLU A 26 -0.76 -15.21 6.13
C GLU A 26 -1.35 -13.80 6.00
N ILE A 27 -0.59 -12.84 5.47
CA ILE A 27 -1.11 -11.52 5.12
C ILE A 27 -2.21 -11.65 4.09
N ILE A 28 -1.97 -12.35 2.97
CA ILE A 28 -2.96 -12.53 1.90
C ILE A 28 -4.22 -13.21 2.43
N LYS A 29 -4.10 -14.32 3.17
CA LYS A 29 -5.26 -15.01 3.76
C LYS A 29 -6.09 -14.10 4.65
N ARG A 30 -5.43 -13.27 5.47
CA ARG A 30 -6.12 -12.33 6.36
C ARG A 30 -6.70 -11.14 5.59
N SER A 31 -6.01 -10.66 4.56
CA SER A 31 -6.50 -9.62 3.63
C SER A 31 -7.74 -10.06 2.87
N LEU A 32 -7.85 -11.33 2.50
CA LEU A 32 -9.07 -11.89 1.88
C LEU A 32 -10.26 -11.94 2.84
N ALA A 33 -10.02 -11.96 4.15
CA ALA A 33 -11.05 -11.87 5.17
C ALA A 33 -11.44 -10.41 5.49
N PHE A 34 -10.70 -9.42 4.99
CA PHE A 34 -11.21 -8.06 4.98
C PHE A 34 -12.28 -7.99 3.90
N ASP A 35 -13.49 -7.62 4.31
CA ASP A 35 -14.57 -7.22 3.42
C ASP A 35 -14.19 -5.86 2.82
N LEU A 36 -13.19 -5.89 1.93
CA LEU A 36 -12.81 -4.74 1.14
C LEU A 36 -14.01 -4.48 0.24
N ALA A 37 -14.72 -3.38 0.53
CA ALA A 37 -15.80 -2.92 -0.32
C ALA A 37 -15.34 -2.99 -1.77
N GLN A 38 -16.14 -3.62 -2.64
CA GLN A 38 -15.81 -3.74 -4.05
C GLN A 38 -15.43 -2.35 -4.57
N LEU A 39 -14.22 -2.27 -5.13
CA LEU A 39 -13.72 -1.03 -5.71
C LEU A 39 -14.61 -0.70 -6.91
N SER A 40 -15.40 0.36 -6.79
CA SER A 40 -16.28 0.80 -7.87
C SER A 40 -15.49 1.56 -8.93
N ASP A 41 -16.00 1.54 -10.16
CA ASP A 41 -15.44 2.34 -11.26
C ASP A 41 -15.42 3.84 -10.89
N ASP A 42 -16.44 4.33 -10.21
CA ASP A 42 -16.50 5.72 -9.72
C ASP A 42 -15.35 6.05 -8.75
N ALA A 43 -15.00 5.10 -7.87
CA ALA A 43 -13.89 5.28 -6.92
C ALA A 43 -12.53 5.30 -7.64
N LEU A 44 -12.39 4.50 -8.71
CA LEU A 44 -11.20 4.52 -9.57
C LEU A 44 -11.07 5.83 -10.33
N ILE A 45 -12.16 6.35 -10.89
CA ILE A 45 -12.19 7.63 -11.60
C ILE A 45 -11.80 8.76 -10.65
N LEU A 46 -12.40 8.82 -9.46
CA LEU A 46 -12.08 9.83 -8.45
C LEU A 46 -10.59 9.77 -8.04
N ALA A 47 -10.05 8.57 -7.85
CA ALA A 47 -8.64 8.39 -7.51
C ALA A 47 -7.73 8.87 -8.65
N ALA A 48 -8.07 8.58 -9.91
CA ALA A 48 -7.34 9.06 -11.07
C ALA A 48 -7.34 10.59 -11.14
N ASP A 49 -8.50 11.23 -11.00
CA ASP A 49 -8.62 12.70 -11.01
C ASP A 49 -7.74 13.36 -9.94
N GLN A 50 -7.67 12.78 -8.74
CA GLN A 50 -6.81 13.28 -7.67
C GLN A 50 -5.32 13.17 -8.02
N VAL A 51 -4.91 12.08 -8.68
CA VAL A 51 -3.53 11.89 -9.14
C VAL A 51 -3.18 12.92 -10.22
N PHE A 52 -4.03 13.10 -11.23
CA PHE A 52 -3.81 14.09 -12.28
C PHE A 52 -3.73 15.51 -11.71
N LEU A 53 -4.64 15.89 -10.82
CA LEU A 53 -4.60 17.20 -10.18
C LEU A 53 -3.32 17.43 -9.36
N GLN A 54 -2.78 16.38 -8.73
CA GLN A 54 -1.52 16.50 -8.01
C GLN A 54 -0.34 16.69 -8.98
N LEU A 55 -0.33 15.93 -10.08
CA LEU A 55 0.70 16.07 -11.12
C LEU A 55 0.68 17.46 -11.75
N ASP A 56 -0.50 18.00 -12.07
CA ASP A 56 -0.64 19.36 -12.60
C ASP A 56 -0.07 20.42 -11.63
N LYS A 57 -0.29 20.24 -10.33
CA LYS A 57 0.28 21.13 -9.30
C LYS A 57 1.79 21.03 -9.25
N ASP A 58 2.32 19.81 -9.27
CA ASP A 58 3.76 19.57 -9.24
C ASP A 58 4.43 20.16 -10.49
N GLU A 59 3.82 20.01 -11.67
CA GLU A 59 4.27 20.64 -12.91
C GLU A 59 4.23 22.18 -12.82
N SER A 60 3.16 22.76 -12.28
CA SER A 60 3.05 24.22 -12.12
C SER A 60 4.06 24.85 -11.15
N ILE A 61 4.63 24.04 -10.24
CA ILE A 61 5.70 24.47 -9.33
C ILE A 61 7.07 24.45 -10.05
N HIS A 62 7.18 23.68 -11.13
CA HIS A 62 8.40 23.47 -11.90
C HIS A 62 8.42 24.24 -13.24
N GLU A 63 7.42 25.09 -13.49
CA GLU A 63 7.33 26.06 -14.60
C GLU A 63 7.78 27.46 -14.16
#